data_AF-A0A3D4B5C0-F1
#
_entry.id   AF-A0A3D4B5C0-F1
#
_cell.length_a   1.000
_cell.length_b   1.000
_cell.length_c   1.000
_cell.angle_alpha   90.00
_cell.angle_beta   90.00
_cell.angle_gamma   90.00
#
_symmetry.space_group_name_H-M   'P 1'
#
loop_
_entity.id
_entity.type
_entity.pdbx_description
1 polymer ?
#
loop_
_entity_poly.entity_id
_entity_poly.type
_entity_poly.pdbx_seq_one_letter_code
_entity_poly.pdbx_strand_id
1 'polypeptide(L)' 'MAKSKSFWGEHPEHIWLDGEIVPWDRATIHVTQGHIFAHSIFEGIRAYWNQDQEKLYVFQLDAHLERLYR' A
#
# COMPACT_ATOMS: atom_id res chain seq x y z
N MET A 1 -6.46 19.61 18.19
CA MET A 1 -5.48 20.13 17.22
C MET A 1 -5.93 19.70 15.84
N ALA A 2 -6.26 20.62 14.94
CA ALA A 2 -6.75 20.27 13.61
C ALA A 2 -5.64 19.60 12.81
N LYS A 3 -5.87 18.37 12.33
CA LYS A 3 -4.95 17.72 11.38
C LYS A 3 -4.88 18.62 10.15
N SER A 4 -3.71 19.19 9.90
CA SER A 4 -3.41 19.92 8.66
C SER A 4 -3.80 19.03 7.48
N LYS A 5 -4.69 19.50 6.61
CA LYS A 5 -5.03 18.78 5.38
C LYS A 5 -3.76 18.66 4.55
N SER A 6 -3.31 17.42 4.34
CA SER A 6 -2.19 17.17 3.45
C SER A 6 -2.58 17.61 2.03
N PHE A 7 -1.60 18.12 1.28
CA PHE A 7 -1.78 18.50 -0.12
C PHE A 7 -2.28 17.33 -1.00
N TRP A 8 -2.03 16.09 -0.58
CA TRP A 8 -2.32 14.86 -1.30
C TRP A 8 -3.64 14.17 -0.86
N GLY A 9 -4.42 14.82 0.02
CA GLY A 9 -5.66 14.26 0.56
C GLY A 9 -5.48 13.55 1.91
N GLU A 10 -6.47 12.74 2.29
CA GLU A 10 -6.41 11.94 3.51
C GLU A 10 -5.68 10.62 3.25
N HIS A 11 -4.86 10.22 4.22
CA HIS A 11 -4.17 8.93 4.20
C HIS A 11 -5.13 7.82 4.63
N PRO A 12 -4.93 6.57 4.16
CA PRO A 12 -5.64 5.43 4.72
C PRO A 12 -5.28 5.26 6.20
N GLU A 13 -6.14 4.59 6.96
CA GLU A 13 -5.92 4.38 8.40
C GLU A 13 -4.76 3.40 8.65
N HIS A 14 -4.62 2.40 7.78
CA HIS A 14 -3.72 1.28 7.96
C HIS A 14 -2.90 0.98 6.70
N ILE A 15 -1.77 0.33 6.91
CA ILE A 15 -0.85 -0.14 5.88
C ILE A 15 -0.21 -1.46 6.34
N TRP A 16 0.14 -2.32 5.40
CA TRP A 16 0.86 -3.55 5.70
C TRP A 16 2.37 -3.32 5.60
N LEU A 17 3.12 -3.69 6.64
CA LEU A 17 4.58 -3.58 6.70
C LEU A 17 5.14 -4.82 7.41
N ASP A 18 6.09 -5.52 6.78
CA ASP A 18 6.83 -6.64 7.34
C ASP A 18 5.98 -7.74 8.01
N GLY A 19 4.83 -8.08 7.41
CA GLY A 19 3.94 -9.13 7.91
C GLY A 19 2.76 -8.64 8.75
N GLU A 20 2.74 -7.37 9.14
CA GLU A 20 1.75 -6.82 10.07
C GLU A 20 0.97 -5.65 9.47
N ILE A 21 -0.30 -5.51 9.88
CA ILE A 21 -1.11 -4.32 9.59
C ILE A 21 -0.85 -3.29 10.68
N VAL A 22 -0.29 -2.15 10.31
CA VAL A 22 0.08 -1.06 11.22
C VAL A 22 -0.67 0.23 10.86
N PRO A 23 -0.87 1.17 11.81
CA PRO A 23 -1.33 2.52 11.51
C PRO A 23 -0.43 3.21 10.49
N TRP A 24 -1.01 4.02 9.59
CA TRP A 24 -0.26 4.71 8.53
C TRP A 24 0.96 5.49 9.04
N ASP A 25 0.82 6.20 10.16
CA ASP A 25 1.89 7.02 10.74
C ASP A 25 3.05 6.22 11.35
N ARG A 26 2.89 4.90 11.53
CA ARG A 26 3.93 3.99 12.05
C ARG A 26 4.68 3.25 10.96
N ALA A 27 4.22 3.27 9.72
CA ALA A 27 4.93 2.65 8.60
C ALA A 27 6.09 3.53 8.14
N THR A 28 7.12 3.57 8.96
CA THR A 28 8.31 4.40 8.74
C THR A 28 9.51 3.54 8.38
N ILE A 29 10.40 4.15 7.62
CA ILE A 29 11.67 3.61 7.14
C ILE A 29 12.79 4.53 7.65
N HIS A 30 13.93 3.98 8.05
CA HIS A 30 15.04 4.82 8.51
C HIS A 30 15.65 5.59 7.32
N VAL A 31 16.02 6.85 7.52
CA VAL A 31 16.53 7.74 6.44
C VAL A 31 17.76 7.19 5.72
N THR A 32 18.56 6.35 6.38
CA THR A 32 19.76 5.73 5.78
C THR A 32 19.46 4.47 4.97
N GLN A 33 18.20 4.03 4.89
CA GLN A 33 17.80 2.90 4.04
C GLN A 33 17.80 3.36 2.57
N GLY A 34 18.99 3.45 1.98
CA GLY A 34 19.20 3.91 0.60
C GLY A 34 18.61 3.00 -0.51
N HIS A 35 18.03 1.86 -0.12
CA HIS A 35 17.46 0.86 -1.01
C HIS A 35 16.09 1.27 -1.58
N ILE A 36 15.42 2.23 -0.94
CA ILE A 36 14.01 2.55 -1.22
C ILE A 36 13.82 3.23 -2.56
N PHE A 37 14.85 3.94 -3.03
CA PHE A 37 14.83 4.59 -4.34
C PHE A 37 15.67 3.87 -5.40
N ALA A 38 16.56 2.96 -5.01
CA ALA A 38 17.52 2.33 -5.92
C ALA A 38 17.29 0.83 -6.16
N HIS A 39 16.74 0.10 -5.17
CA HIS A 39 16.72 -1.37 -5.17
C HIS A 39 15.34 -1.97 -4.82
N SER A 40 14.31 -1.13 -4.65
CA SER A 40 12.97 -1.63 -4.38
C SER A 40 12.27 -1.99 -5.69
N ILE A 41 11.73 -3.20 -5.74
CA ILE A 41 10.78 -3.63 -6.77
C ILE A 41 9.37 -3.48 -6.18
N PHE A 42 8.40 -3.13 -7.03
CA PHE A 42 7.03 -2.90 -6.59
C PHE A 42 6.04 -3.35 -7.66
N GLU A 43 4.80 -3.55 -7.23
CA GLU A 43 3.68 -3.88 -8.10
C GLU A 43 2.50 -2.94 -7.87
N GLY A 44 1.82 -2.59 -8.96
CA GLY A 44 0.58 -1.82 -8.92
C GLY A 44 -0.61 -2.77 -9.05
N ILE A 45 -1.31 -3.03 -7.95
CA ILE A 45 -2.47 -3.93 -7.92
C ILE A 45 -3.73 -3.10 -7.69
N ARG A 46 -4.75 -3.31 -8.52
CA ARG A 46 -6.04 -2.63 -8.38
C ARG A 46 -7.11 -3.57 -7.85
N ALA A 47 -7.95 -3.05 -6.97
CA ALA A 47 -9.18 -3.69 -6.54
C ALA A 47 -10.39 -2.88 -7.02
N TYR A 48 -11.46 -3.56 -7.41
CA TYR A 48 -12.68 -2.97 -7.93
C TYR A 48 -13.85 -3.28 -6.99
N TRP A 49 -14.55 -2.23 -6.56
CA TRP A 49 -15.75 -2.36 -5.75
C TRP A 49 -16.96 -2.67 -6.64
N ASN A 50 -17.66 -3.76 -6.34
CA ASN A 50 -18.95 -4.09 -6.93
C ASN A 50 -20.05 -3.70 -5.94
N GLN A 51 -20.85 -2.69 -6.29
CA GLN A 51 -21.90 -2.16 -5.44
C GLN A 51 -23.05 -3.15 -5.25
N ASP A 52 -23.48 -3.85 -6.30
CA ASP A 52 -24.62 -4.78 -6.24
C ASP A 52 -24.35 -6.00 -5.37
N GLN A 53 -23.07 -6.42 -5.31
CA GLN A 53 -22.62 -7.59 -4.55
C GLN A 53 -22.01 -7.22 -3.20
N GLU A 54 -21.85 -5.93 -2.91
CA GLU A 54 -21.14 -5.40 -1.75
C GLU A 54 -19.77 -6.08 -1.53
N LYS A 55 -19.02 -6.25 -2.62
CA LYS A 55 -17.75 -6.98 -2.62
C LYS A 55 -16.64 -6.22 -3.32
N LEU A 56 -15.44 -6.33 -2.74
CA LEU A 56 -14.21 -5.83 -3.32
C LEU A 56 -13.45 -6.97 -4.01
N TYR A 57 -13.12 -6.81 -5.29
CA TYR A 57 -12.42 -7.80 -6.09
C TYR A 57 -11.02 -7.33 -6.46
N VAL A 58 -9.99 -8.05 -6.02
CA VAL A 58 -8.59 -7.79 -6.42
C VAL A 58 -8.35 -8.40 -7.78
N PHE A 59 -7.90 -7.60 -8.75
CA PHE A 59 -7.72 -8.06 -10.12
C PHE A 59 -6.34 -8.71 -10.31
N GLN A 60 -6.34 -9.99 -10.72
CA GLN A 60 -5.15 -10.77 -11.07
C GLN A 60 -4.04 -10.78 -10.00
N LEU A 61 -4.41 -10.90 -8.72
CA LEU A 61 -3.45 -10.91 -7.60
C LEU A 61 -2.28 -11.88 -7.83
N ASP A 62 -2.58 -13.14 -8.18
CA ASP A 62 -1.57 -14.18 -8.34
C ASP A 62 -0.55 -13.84 -9.45
N ALA A 63 -1.00 -13.26 -10.57
CA ALA A 63 -0.11 -12.88 -11.67
C ALA A 63 0.80 -11.69 -11.31
N HIS A 64 0.31 -10.75 -10.49
CA HIS A 64 1.13 -9.67 -9.95
C HIS A 64 2.17 -10.20 -8.96
N LEU A 65 1.78 -11.08 -8.03
CA LEU A 65 2.70 -11.68 -7.06
C LEU A 65 3.75 -12.54 -7.76
N GLU A 66 3.36 -13.33 -8.76
CA GLU A 66 4.31 -14.11 -9.55
C GLU A 66 5.34 -13.21 -10.23
N ARG A 67 4.93 -12.07 -10.81
CA ARG A 67 5.87 -11.12 -11.43
C ARG A 67 6.79 -10.46 -10.40
N LEU A 68 6.29 -10.19 -9.19
CA LEU A 68 7.08 -9.59 -8.11
C LEU A 68 8.21 -10.52 -7.61
N TYR A 69 7.98 -11.85 -7.60
CA TYR A 69 8.94 -12.83 -7.05
C TYR A 69 9.86 -13.48 -8.09
N ARG A 70 9.75 -13.13 -9.37
CA ARG A 70 10.62 -13.62 -10.46
C ARG A 70 11.95 -12.89 -10.48
#